data_AF-A0A151ACC9-F1
#
_entry.id   AF-A0A151ACC9-F1
#
_cell.length_a   1.000
_cell.length_b   1.000
_cell.length_c   1.000
_cell.angle_alpha   90.00
_cell.angle_beta   90.00
_cell.angle_gamma   90.00
#
_symmetry.space_group_name_H-M   'P 1'
#
loop_
_entity.id
_entity.type
_entity.pdbx_description
1 polymer ?
#
loop_
_entity_poly.entity_id
_entity_poly.type
_entity_poly.pdbx_seq_one_letter_code
_entity_poly.pdbx_strand_id
1 'polypeptide(L)' 'MKKQELIHLHGLLAEVSNHYEQNAGTPDFEAYESLGVRPTSIHKSKTDHKAAVFAIATGITSDITEETQETVAAQAD' A
#
# COMPACT_ATOMS: atom_id res chain seq x y z
N MET A 1 -17.08 -1.17 1.99
CA MET A 1 -16.45 -0.72 3.25
C MET A 1 -17.05 0.60 3.74
N LYS A 2 -17.30 0.72 5.04
CA LYS A 2 -17.70 1.94 5.77
C LYS A 2 -16.50 2.86 5.98
N LYS A 3 -16.73 4.13 6.36
CA LYS A 3 -15.63 5.11 6.58
C LYS A 3 -14.68 4.65 7.69
N GLN A 4 -15.21 4.15 8.80
CA GLN A 4 -14.40 3.67 9.93
C GLN A 4 -13.55 2.45 9.56
N GLU A 5 -14.08 1.52 8.76
CA GLU A 5 -13.29 0.39 8.24
C GLU A 5 -12.11 0.86 7.38
N LEU A 6 -12.30 1.90 6.57
CA LEU A 6 -11.22 2.49 5.75
C LEU A 6 -10.19 3.26 6.59
N ILE A 7 -10.62 3.97 7.62
CA ILE A 7 -9.69 4.66 8.55
C ILE A 7 -8.82 3.64 9.27
N HIS A 8 -9.42 2.56 9.80
CA HIS A 8 -8.66 1.50 10.48
C HIS A 8 -7.72 0.78 9.53
N LEU A 9 -8.17 0.44 8.31
CA LEU A 9 -7.31 -0.20 7.32
C LEU A 9 -6.15 0.71 6.91
N HIS A 10 -6.41 2.01 6.69
CA HIS A 10 -5.36 2.98 6.41
C HIS A 10 -4.35 3.03 7.57
N GLY A 11 -4.81 3.08 8.83
CA GLY A 11 -3.93 3.03 9.99
C GLY A 11 -3.05 1.79 10.04
N LEU A 12 -3.62 0.61 9.79
CA LEU A 12 -2.87 -0.64 9.76
C LEU A 12 -1.83 -0.65 8.63
N LEU A 13 -2.19 -0.21 7.43
CA LEU A 13 -1.26 -0.17 6.28
C LEU A 13 -0.13 0.85 6.47
N ALA A 14 -0.40 1.98 7.13
CA ALA A 14 0.65 2.92 7.49
C ALA A 14 1.67 2.27 8.46
N GLU A 15 1.20 1.50 9.43
CA GLU A 15 2.09 0.76 10.33
C GLU A 15 2.90 -0.33 9.59
N VAL A 16 2.26 -1.06 8.68
CA VAL A 16 2.95 -2.05 7.83
C VAL A 16 4.04 -1.37 6.98
N SER A 17 3.76 -0.17 6.45
CA SER A 17 4.73 0.61 5.66
C SER A 17 5.94 1.00 6.51
N ASN A 18 5.70 1.53 7.71
CA ASN A 18 6.76 1.87 8.66
C ASN A 18 7.63 0.65 9.00
N HIS A 19 7.02 -0.52 9.17
CA HIS A 19 7.74 -1.76 9.42
C HIS A 19 8.54 -2.22 8.20
N TYR A 20 7.99 -2.09 6.99
CA TYR A 20 8.69 -2.43 5.76
C TYR A 20 9.95 -1.56 5.58
N GLU A 21 9.81 -0.23 5.76
CA GLU A 21 10.93 0.73 5.69
C GLU A 21 12.10 0.36 6.62
N GLN A 22 11.80 -0.17 7.80
CA GLN A 22 12.81 -0.58 8.78
C GLN A 22 13.53 -1.88 8.43
N ASN A 23 12.92 -2.77 7.63
CA ASN A 23 13.41 -4.14 7.42
C ASN A 23 13.90 -4.42 5.99
N ALA A 24 13.30 -3.80 4.97
CA ALA A 24 13.49 -4.15 3.57
C ALA A 24 13.99 -2.98 2.68
N GLY A 25 14.04 -1.75 3.22
CA GLY A 25 14.35 -0.54 2.47
C GLY A 25 13.11 0.34 2.30
N THR A 26 13.27 1.55 1.75
CA THR A 26 12.19 2.53 1.62
C THR A 26 11.44 2.33 0.29
N PRO A 27 10.19 1.82 0.30
CA PRO A 27 9.38 1.73 -0.91
C PRO A 27 9.08 3.12 -1.45
N ASP A 28 8.80 3.21 -2.74
CA ASP A 28 8.28 4.45 -3.31
C ASP A 28 6.84 4.70 -2.84
N PHE A 29 6.71 5.59 -1.86
CA PHE A 29 5.44 6.10 -1.35
C PHE A 29 5.11 7.51 -1.83
N GLU A 30 5.76 8.04 -2.87
CA GLU A 30 5.51 9.40 -3.38
C GLU A 30 4.01 9.61 -3.71
N ALA A 31 3.39 8.60 -4.34
CA ALA A 31 1.96 8.62 -4.65
C ALA A 31 1.09 8.78 -3.39
N TYR A 32 1.45 8.11 -2.29
CA TYR A 32 0.74 8.23 -1.01
C TYR A 32 0.98 9.59 -0.34
N GLU A 33 2.24 10.04 -0.30
CA GLU A 33 2.63 11.32 0.29
C GLU A 33 1.95 12.51 -0.39
N SER A 34 1.82 12.46 -1.72
CA SER A 34 1.16 13.50 -2.52
C SER A 34 -0.32 13.71 -2.18
N LEU A 35 -0.99 12.70 -1.59
CA LEU A 35 -2.39 12.81 -1.20
C LEU A 35 -2.58 13.73 0.02
N GLY A 36 -1.56 13.88 0.87
CA GLY A 36 -1.66 14.66 2.10
C GLY A 36 -2.74 14.15 3.06
N VAL A 37 -3.01 12.84 3.04
CA VAL A 37 -4.00 12.16 3.89
C VAL A 37 -3.26 11.22 4.83
N ARG A 38 -3.44 11.39 6.14
CA ARG A 38 -2.93 10.48 7.17
C ARG A 38 -4.07 9.67 7.78
N PRO A 39 -3.78 8.55 8.47
CA PRO A 39 -4.81 7.83 9.24
C PRO A 39 -5.53 8.72 10.26
N THR A 40 -4.82 9.68 10.84
CA THR A 40 -5.36 10.68 11.80
C THR A 40 -6.20 11.77 11.14
N SER A 41 -6.21 11.87 9.81
CA SER A 41 -7.00 12.86 9.06
C SER A 41 -8.49 12.48 9.00
N ILE A 42 -9.13 12.19 10.14
CA ILE A 42 -10.50 11.65 10.24
C ILE A 42 -11.59 12.55 9.62
N HIS A 43 -11.27 13.84 9.41
CA HIS A 43 -12.13 14.81 8.75
C HIS A 43 -12.15 14.65 7.22
N LYS A 44 -11.15 13.98 6.63
CA LYS A 44 -11.08 13.69 5.19
C LYS A 44 -12.18 12.74 4.74
N SER A 45 -12.44 12.72 3.43
CA SER A 45 -13.54 11.97 2.86
C SER A 45 -13.30 10.46 2.92
N LYS A 46 -14.36 9.67 2.78
CA LYS A 46 -14.23 8.21 2.61
C LYS A 46 -13.36 7.86 1.39
N THR A 47 -13.47 8.63 0.31
CA THR A 47 -12.72 8.43 -0.92
C THR A 47 -11.24 8.76 -0.72
N ASP A 48 -10.93 9.75 0.10
CA ASP A 48 -9.54 10.16 0.42
C ASP A 48 -8.82 9.02 1.16
N HIS A 49 -9.44 8.46 2.20
CA HIS A 49 -8.87 7.30 2.91
C HIS A 49 -8.77 6.06 2.00
N LYS A 50 -9.71 5.87 1.07
CA LYS A 50 -9.63 4.79 0.09
C LYS A 50 -8.44 4.98 -0.85
N ALA A 51 -8.23 6.19 -1.38
CA ALA A 51 -7.10 6.49 -2.26
C ALA A 51 -5.76 6.25 -1.53
N ALA A 52 -5.65 6.67 -0.28
CA ALA A 52 -4.47 6.43 0.55
C ALA A 52 -4.20 4.92 0.75
N VAL A 53 -5.24 4.13 1.05
CA VAL A 53 -5.12 2.66 1.17
C VAL A 53 -4.55 2.05 -0.11
N PHE A 54 -5.02 2.46 -1.29
CA PHE A 54 -4.50 1.95 -2.56
C PHE A 54 -3.06 2.38 -2.80
N ALA A 55 -2.73 3.65 -2.57
CA ALA A 55 -1.37 4.15 -2.78
C ALA A 55 -0.36 3.43 -1.90
N ILE A 56 -0.68 3.21 -0.61
CA ILE A 56 0.18 2.45 0.29
C ILE A 56 0.32 0.99 -0.16
N ALA A 57 -0.81 0.33 -0.48
CA ALA A 57 -0.78 -1.07 -0.91
C ALA A 57 0.08 -1.25 -2.17
N THR A 58 -0.07 -0.35 -3.16
CA THR A 58 0.75 -0.34 -4.36
C THR A 58 2.23 -0.18 -4.04
N GLY A 59 2.60 0.79 -3.19
CA GLY A 59 3.99 0.99 -2.77
C GLY A 59 4.59 -0.25 -2.13
N ILE A 60 3.89 -0.88 -1.18
CA ILE A 60 4.35 -2.12 -0.51
C ILE A 60 4.51 -3.28 -1.52
N THR A 61 3.61 -3.40 -2.50
CA THR A 61 3.65 -4.52 -3.46
C THR A 61 4.59 -4.29 -4.64
N SER A 62 5.06 -3.07 -4.87
CA SER A 62 5.91 -2.74 -6.03
C SER A 62 7.20 -3.55 -6.04
N ASP A 63 7.86 -3.65 -4.89
CA ASP A 63 9.08 -4.45 -4.69
C ASP A 63 8.84 -5.96 -4.80
N ILE A 64 7.63 -6.43 -4.49
CA ILE A 64 7.26 -7.86 -4.58
C ILE A 64 7.11 -8.30 -6.05
N THR A 65 6.73 -7.38 -6.95
CA THR A 65 6.49 -7.71 -8.36
C THR A 65 7.75 -7.87 -9.21
N GLU A 66 8.94 -7.53 -8.73
CA GLU A 66 10.19 -7.85 -9.45
C GLU A 66 10.58 -9.34 -9.32
N GLU A 67 10.04 -10.07 -8.34
CA GLU A 67 10.25 -11.52 -8.16
C GLU A 67 9.18 -12.39 -8.87
N THR A 68 8.43 -11.88 -9.86
CA THR A 68 7.72 -12.78 -10.78
C THR A 68 8.70 -13.42 -11.75
N GLN A 69 9.41 -14.43 -11.26
CA GLN A 69 10.09 -15.43 -12.07
C GLN A 69 9.08 -15.99 -13.08
N GLU A 70 9.34 -15.81 -14.38
CA GLU A 70 8.54 -16.40 -15.45
C GLU A 70 8.27 -17.87 -15.12
N THR A 71 7.00 -18.23 -14.93
CA THR A 71 6.61 -19.64 -14.90
C THR A 71 6.90 -20.18 -16.29
N VAL A 72 8.05 -20.83 -16.46
CA VAL A 72 8.41 -21.53 -17.68
C VAL A 72 7.31 -22.54 -17.94
N ALA A 73 6.51 -22.30 -18.99
CA ALA A 73 5.52 -23.25 -19.44
C ALA A 73 6.23 -24.58 -19.68
N ALA A 74 5.80 -25.64 -18.99
CA ALA A 74 6.32 -26.98 -19.21
C ALA A 74 6.14 -27.31 -20.70
N GLN A 75 7.24 -27.32 -21.45
CA GLN A 75 7.27 -27.85 -22.81
C GLN A 75 7.08 -29.36 -22.68
N ALA A 76 5.93 -29.85 -23.14
CA ALA A 76 5.68 -31.28 -23.29
C ALA A 76 6.02 -31.67 -24.73
N ASP A 77 7.14 -32.39 -24.89
CA ASP A 77 7.35 -33.45 -25.88
C ASP A 77 8.29 -34.50 -25.26
#